data_AF-A0A4Q8BKM1-F1
#
_entry.id   AF-A0A4Q8BKM1-F1
#
_cell.length_a   1.000
_cell.length_b   1.000
_cell.length_c   1.000
_cell.angle_alpha   90.00
_cell.angle_beta   90.00
_cell.angle_gamma   90.00
#
_symmetry.space_group_name_H-M   'P 1'
#
loop_
_entity.id
_entity.type
_entity.pdbx_description
1 polymer ?
#
loop_
_entity_poly.entity_id
_entity_poly.type
_entity_poly.pdbx_seq_one_letter_code
_entity_poly.pdbx_strand_id
1 'polypeptide(L)'
;MTDQYDRPDGPLGRLTAARGSGDAAGGLVHVELDGTGDLIALDLDPRVMRLPSEDLAAAIREAFGTARAALQAALQEQLAAQPVTLPQGLGPLLNDLGFGAQRRLDDLTATAQQIADRLDRMGGAAPR
;
A
#
# COMPACT_ATOMS: atom_id res chain seq x y z
N MET A 1 13.03 0.94 28.87
CA MET A 1 11.83 0.87 28.00
C MET A 1 12.30 0.18 26.72
N THR A 2 12.47 -1.14 26.79
CA THR A 2 13.09 -1.92 25.72
C THR A 2 12.06 -2.24 24.66
N ASP A 3 12.45 -1.90 23.44
CA ASP A 3 11.73 -2.05 22.20
C ASP A 3 11.17 -3.48 22.04
N GLN A 4 9.87 -3.63 22.24
CA GLN A 4 9.16 -4.90 22.05
C GLN A 4 8.84 -5.13 20.56
N TYR A 5 9.09 -4.14 19.71
CA TYR A 5 8.78 -4.14 18.27
C TYR A 5 9.96 -4.62 17.41
N ASP A 6 11.19 -4.48 17.89
CA ASP A 6 12.45 -4.90 17.25
C ASP A 6 12.81 -6.39 17.47
N ARG A 7 11.89 -7.20 18.01
CA ARG A 7 12.12 -8.65 18.03
C ARG A 7 11.97 -9.21 16.60
N PRO A 8 12.87 -10.10 16.16
CA PRO A 8 12.74 -10.78 14.86
C PRO A 8 11.42 -11.58 14.74
N ASP A 9 10.85 -12.01 15.88
CA ASP A 9 9.55 -12.71 15.95
C ASP A 9 8.34 -11.75 16.11
N GLY A 10 8.60 -10.45 16.19
CA GLY A 10 7.57 -9.41 16.27
C GLY A 10 6.77 -9.30 14.97
N PRO A 11 5.60 -8.62 15.00
CA PRO A 11 4.77 -8.42 13.81
C PRO A 11 5.53 -7.69 12.69
N LEU A 12 6.49 -6.80 13.01
CA LEU A 12 7.33 -6.12 12.03
C LEU A 12 8.42 -7.03 11.46
N GLY A 13 9.11 -7.81 12.31
CA GLY A 13 10.13 -8.78 11.88
C GLY A 13 9.61 -9.85 10.92
N ARG A 14 8.35 -10.27 11.10
CA ARG A 14 7.66 -11.19 10.16
C ARG A 14 7.27 -10.53 8.84
N LEU A 15 6.85 -9.26 8.87
CA LEU A 15 6.55 -8.51 7.66
C LEU A 15 7.81 -8.34 6.80
N THR A 16 8.95 -8.06 7.42
CA THR A 16 10.25 -7.97 6.74
C THR A 16 10.78 -9.33 6.28
N ALA A 17 10.29 -10.44 6.85
CA ALA A 17 10.66 -11.80 6.43
C ALA A 17 9.82 -12.32 5.24
N ALA A 18 8.71 -11.67 4.91
CA ALA A 18 7.94 -12.00 3.71
C ALA A 18 8.83 -11.84 2.47
N ARG A 19 8.67 -12.74 1.51
CA ARG A 19 9.34 -12.66 0.21
C ARG A 19 8.34 -12.92 -0.90
N GLY A 20 8.50 -12.23 -2.00
CA GLY A 20 7.78 -12.49 -3.24
C GLY A 20 8.75 -12.92 -4.32
N SER A 21 8.43 -14.01 -5.01
CA SER A 21 9.19 -14.47 -6.18
C SER A 21 8.31 -14.48 -7.41
N GLY A 22 8.89 -14.20 -8.57
CA GLY A 22 8.15 -14.17 -9.82
C GLY A 22 9.02 -14.49 -11.02
N ASP A 23 8.43 -15.24 -11.95
CA ASP A 23 9.07 -15.70 -13.16
C ASP A 23 8.39 -15.11 -14.41
N ALA A 24 9.17 -14.93 -15.47
CA ALA A 24 8.65 -14.59 -16.80
C ALA A 24 9.43 -15.31 -17.91
N ALA A 25 8.93 -15.17 -19.15
CA ALA A 25 9.50 -15.79 -20.34
C ALA A 25 9.72 -17.31 -20.20
N GLY A 26 8.81 -18.00 -19.49
CA GLY A 26 8.91 -19.44 -19.24
C GLY A 26 9.98 -19.84 -18.21
N GLY A 27 10.30 -18.96 -17.26
CA GLY A 27 11.30 -19.21 -16.20
C GLY A 27 12.72 -18.79 -16.57
N LEU A 28 12.88 -18.00 -17.63
CA LEU A 28 14.18 -17.46 -18.05
C LEU A 28 14.55 -16.15 -17.35
N VAL A 29 13.57 -15.50 -16.74
CA VAL A 29 13.74 -14.33 -15.88
C VAL A 29 13.12 -14.66 -14.55
N HIS A 30 13.91 -14.54 -13.48
CA HIS A 30 13.45 -14.74 -12.12
C HIS A 30 13.77 -13.48 -11.28
N VAL A 31 12.80 -13.07 -10.47
CA VAL A 31 12.88 -11.89 -9.61
C VAL A 31 12.47 -12.27 -8.20
N GLU A 32 13.26 -11.86 -7.21
CA GLU A 32 12.88 -11.92 -5.80
C GLU A 32 12.81 -10.53 -5.18
N LEU A 33 11.74 -10.32 -4.41
CA LEU A 33 11.48 -9.13 -3.61
C LEU A 33 11.47 -9.50 -2.13
N ASP A 34 11.95 -8.57 -1.30
CA ASP A 34 11.80 -8.66 0.15
C ASP A 34 10.42 -8.17 0.63
N GLY A 35 10.24 -8.13 1.95
CA GLY A 35 9.00 -7.71 2.59
C GLY A 35 8.64 -6.24 2.40
N THR A 36 9.59 -5.39 2.02
CA THR A 36 9.35 -3.97 1.67
C THR A 36 9.00 -3.78 0.20
N GLY A 37 9.22 -4.83 -0.61
CA GLY A 37 9.03 -4.80 -2.06
C GLY A 37 10.28 -4.34 -2.81
N ASP A 38 11.43 -4.29 -2.14
CA ASP A 38 12.72 -3.99 -2.75
C ASP A 38 13.27 -5.22 -3.46
N LEU A 39 13.94 -5.00 -4.59
CA LEU A 39 14.54 -6.05 -5.40
C LEU A 39 15.80 -6.59 -4.70
N ILE A 40 15.79 -7.87 -4.35
CA ILE A 40 16.92 -8.54 -3.68
C ILE A 40 17.66 -9.54 -4.58
N ALA A 41 16.99 -10.07 -5.60
CA ALA A 41 17.61 -10.91 -6.62
C ALA A 41 16.97 -10.71 -8.00
N LEU A 42 17.81 -10.80 -9.02
CA LEU A 42 17.41 -10.84 -10.44
C LEU A 42 18.32 -11.86 -11.14
N ASP A 43 17.73 -12.97 -11.56
CA ASP A 43 18.42 -14.00 -12.34
C ASP A 43 17.91 -13.99 -13.79
N LEU A 44 18.86 -13.96 -14.72
CA LEU A 44 18.60 -13.94 -16.16
C LEU A 44 19.29 -15.15 -16.79
N ASP A 45 18.51 -16.04 -17.39
CA ASP A 45 19.07 -17.13 -18.20
C ASP A 45 19.79 -16.54 -19.43
N PRO A 46 20.98 -17.00 -19.81
CA PRO A 46 21.71 -16.48 -20.97
C PRO A 46 20.90 -16.46 -22.28
N ARG A 47 19.88 -17.30 -22.41
CA ARG A 47 18.97 -17.32 -23.57
C ARG A 47 18.11 -16.06 -23.64
N VAL A 48 17.68 -15.50 -22.51
CA VAL A 48 16.87 -14.28 -22.50
C VAL A 48 17.68 -13.06 -22.97
N MET A 49 18.99 -13.07 -22.77
CA MET A 49 19.88 -12.00 -23.26
C MET A 49 20.01 -11.95 -24.78
N ARG A 50 19.51 -12.96 -25.49
CA ARG A 50 19.45 -12.99 -26.96
C ARG A 50 18.16 -12.37 -27.51
N LEU A 51 17.21 -12.04 -26.64
CA LEU A 51 15.99 -11.35 -27.04
C LEU A 51 16.30 -9.89 -27.42
N PRO A 52 15.45 -9.27 -28.25
CA PRO A 52 15.43 -7.81 -28.40
C PRO A 52 15.33 -7.13 -27.03
N SER A 53 16.00 -5.99 -26.87
CA SER A 53 16.02 -5.26 -25.58
C SER A 53 14.63 -4.89 -25.09
N GLU A 54 13.69 -4.63 -26.00
CA GLU A 54 12.29 -4.32 -25.66
C GLU A 54 11.57 -5.52 -25.03
N ASP A 55 11.79 -6.70 -25.58
CA ASP A 55 11.21 -7.96 -25.09
C ASP A 55 11.84 -8.39 -23.77
N LEU A 56 13.16 -8.22 -23.61
CA LEU A 56 13.83 -8.45 -22.33
C LEU A 56 13.30 -7.51 -21.25
N ALA A 57 13.14 -6.22 -21.57
CA ALA A 57 12.57 -5.26 -20.64
C ALA A 57 11.11 -5.60 -20.27
N ALA A 58 10.33 -6.12 -21.23
CA ALA A 58 8.97 -6.59 -20.98
C ALA A 58 8.96 -7.80 -20.04
N ALA A 59 9.83 -8.80 -20.29
CA ALA A 59 9.94 -9.98 -19.45
C ALA A 59 10.36 -9.63 -18.01
N ILE A 60 11.30 -8.70 -17.82
CA ILE A 60 11.69 -8.23 -16.48
C ILE A 60 10.53 -7.55 -15.76
N ARG A 61 9.78 -6.68 -16.45
CA ARG A 61 8.59 -6.03 -15.88
C ARG A 61 7.51 -7.04 -15.50
N GLU A 62 7.31 -8.06 -16.33
CA GLU A 62 6.38 -9.15 -16.06
C GLU A 62 6.79 -9.94 -14.82
N ALA A 63 8.05 -10.39 -14.75
CA ALA A 63 8.58 -11.14 -13.60
C ALA A 63 8.45 -10.34 -12.30
N PHE A 64 8.78 -9.04 -12.33
CA PHE A 64 8.61 -8.14 -11.19
C PHE A 64 7.13 -7.98 -10.78
N GLY A 65 6.22 -7.86 -11.76
CA GLY A 65 4.78 -7.81 -11.50
C GLY A 65 4.27 -9.08 -10.82
N THR A 66 4.70 -10.25 -11.30
CA THR A 66 4.41 -11.56 -10.69
C THR A 66 4.96 -11.66 -9.28
N ALA A 67 6.21 -11.24 -9.05
CA ALA A 67 6.84 -11.27 -7.74
C ALA A 67 6.11 -10.37 -6.73
N ARG A 68 5.68 -9.17 -7.17
CA ARG A 68 4.90 -8.25 -6.35
C ARG A 68 3.52 -8.82 -6.00
N ALA A 69 2.85 -9.46 -6.95
CA ALA A 69 1.57 -10.11 -6.70
C ALA A 69 1.72 -11.27 -5.69
N ALA A 70 2.78 -12.07 -5.83
CA ALA A 70 3.12 -13.14 -4.88
C ALA A 70 3.41 -12.59 -3.48
N LEU A 71 4.18 -11.50 -3.37
CA LEU A 71 4.43 -10.83 -2.10
C LEU A 71 3.14 -10.35 -1.44
N GLN A 72 2.26 -9.69 -2.21
CA GLN A 72 0.97 -9.21 -1.69
C GLN A 72 0.08 -10.35 -1.20
N ALA A 73 0.04 -11.47 -1.92
CA ALA A 73 -0.70 -12.66 -1.52
C ALA A 73 -0.12 -13.25 -0.22
N ALA A 74 1.20 -13.38 -0.12
CA ALA A 74 1.87 -13.86 1.08
C ALA A 74 1.60 -12.97 2.30
N LEU A 75 1.64 -11.63 2.13
CA LEU A 75 1.30 -10.69 3.19
C LEU A 75 -0.16 -10.80 3.62
N GLN A 76 -1.10 -10.93 2.67
CA GLN A 76 -2.52 -11.13 2.98
C GLN A 76 -2.76 -12.43 3.74
N GLU A 77 -2.12 -13.52 3.34
CA GLU A 77 -2.24 -14.81 4.02
C GLU A 77 -1.67 -14.75 5.44
N GLN A 78 -0.53 -14.08 5.65
CA GLN A 78 0.02 -13.86 6.98
C GLN A 78 -0.91 -13.04 7.89
N LEU A 79 -1.51 -11.98 7.36
CA LEU A 79 -2.48 -11.14 8.06
C LEU A 79 -3.77 -11.90 8.40
N ALA A 80 -4.22 -12.80 7.52
CA ALA A 80 -5.40 -13.62 7.72
C ALA A 80 -5.16 -14.75 8.73
N ALA A 81 -3.99 -15.39 8.68
CA ALA A 81 -3.60 -16.48 9.56
C ALA A 81 -3.42 -16.02 11.02
N GLN A 82 -2.98 -14.77 11.22
CA GLN A 82 -2.89 -14.15 12.53
C GLN A 82 -3.37 -12.70 12.42
N PRO A 83 -4.63 -12.41 12.78
CA PRO A 83 -5.10 -11.04 12.81
C PRO A 83 -4.18 -10.25 13.73
N VAL A 84 -3.57 -9.19 13.19
CA VAL A 84 -2.72 -8.28 13.94
C VAL A 84 -3.51 -7.85 15.16
N THR A 85 -3.13 -8.37 16.33
CA THR A 85 -3.76 -7.99 17.58
C THR A 85 -3.18 -6.61 17.89
N LEU A 86 -3.89 -5.57 17.43
CA LEU A 86 -3.56 -4.20 17.76
C LEU A 86 -3.36 -4.11 19.28
N PRO A 87 -2.32 -3.41 19.76
CA PRO A 87 -2.14 -3.16 21.18
C PRO A 87 -3.47 -2.70 21.78
N GLN A 88 -3.84 -3.31 22.90
CA GLN A 88 -5.07 -2.97 23.61
C GLN A 88 -5.09 -1.47 23.87
N GLY A 89 -6.03 -0.75 23.26
CA GLY A 89 -6.14 0.71 23.32
C GLY A 89 -5.97 1.46 21.99
N LEU A 90 -5.36 0.86 20.95
CA LEU A 90 -5.22 1.53 19.64
C LEU A 90 -6.51 1.56 18.81
N GLY A 91 -7.37 0.54 18.93
CA GLY A 91 -8.68 0.52 18.27
C GLY A 91 -9.56 1.73 18.64
N PRO A 92 -9.73 2.03 19.94
CA PRO A 92 -10.41 3.25 20.40
C PRO A 92 -9.80 4.54 19.83
N LEU A 93 -8.46 4.66 19.83
CA LEU A 93 -7.77 5.86 19.31
C LEU A 93 -7.98 6.07 17.80
N LEU A 94 -7.98 4.98 17.01
CA LEU A 94 -8.25 5.04 15.58
C LEU A 94 -9.71 5.41 15.28
N ASN A 95 -10.64 4.90 16.10
CA ASN A 95 -12.05 5.30 16.02
C ASN A 95 -12.22 6.79 16.38
N ASP A 96 -11.58 7.27 17.45
CA ASP A 96 -11.64 8.67 17.85
C ASP A 96 -11.08 9.61 16.77
N LEU A 97 -9.97 9.21 16.13
CA LEU A 97 -9.42 9.91 14.97
C LEU A 97 -10.38 9.93 13.78
N GLY A 98 -11.01 8.79 13.47
CA GLY A 98 -12.01 8.69 12.41
C GLY A 98 -13.23 9.59 12.67
N PHE A 99 -13.80 9.54 13.87
CA PHE A 99 -14.92 10.40 14.26
C PHE A 99 -14.55 11.89 14.29
N GLY A 100 -13.32 12.22 14.67
CA GLY A 100 -12.81 13.60 14.65
C GLY A 100 -12.66 14.13 13.23
N ALA A 101 -12.12 13.33 12.31
CA ALA A 101 -12.00 13.70 10.90
C ALA A 101 -13.36 13.91 10.25
N GLN A 102 -14.33 13.03 10.52
CA GLN A 102 -15.69 13.14 10.00
C GLN A 102 -16.37 14.44 10.46
N ARG A 103 -16.31 14.73 11.77
CA ARG A 103 -16.87 15.97 12.33
C ARG A 103 -16.27 17.23 11.70
N ARG A 104 -14.96 17.23 11.46
CA ARG A 104 -14.28 18.36 10.80
C ARG A 104 -14.75 18.57 9.36
N LEU A 105 -15.04 17.49 8.64
CA LEU A 105 -15.57 17.56 7.28
C LEU A 105 -17.02 18.05 7.25
N ASP A 106 -17.84 17.62 8.21
CA ASP A 106 -19.21 18.08 8.37
C ASP A 106 -19.24 19.59 8.69
N ASP A 107 -18.39 20.05 9.61
CA ASP A 107 -18.24 21.47 9.97
C ASP A 107 -17.78 22.32 8.76
N LEU A 108 -16.83 21.81 7.98
CA LEU A 108 -16.36 22.46 6.74
C LEU A 108 -17.48 22.57 5.71
N THR A 109 -18.27 21.51 5.54
CA THR A 109 -19.39 21.47 4.59
C THR A 109 -20.49 22.45 5.01
N ALA A 110 -20.82 22.49 6.31
CA ALA A 110 -21.78 23.45 6.85
C ALA A 110 -21.31 24.90 6.66
N THR A 111 -20.02 25.17 6.88
CA THR A 111 -19.43 26.49 6.67
C THR A 111 -19.49 26.89 5.19
N ALA A 112 -19.20 25.97 4.27
CA ALA A 112 -19.29 26.22 2.84
C ALA A 112 -20.72 26.54 2.38
N GLN A 113 -21.73 25.84 2.90
CA GLN A 113 -23.15 26.10 2.62
C GLN A 113 -23.58 27.48 3.13
N GLN A 114 -23.15 27.87 4.33
CA GLN A 114 -23.44 29.20 4.88
C GLN A 114 -22.84 30.33 4.03
N ILE A 115 -21.63 30.12 3.48
CA ILE A 115 -21.01 31.08 2.57
C ILE A 115 -21.82 31.16 1.26
N ALA A 116 -22.24 30.03 0.70
CA ALA A 116 -23.06 29.98 -0.50
C ALA A 116 -24.40 30.71 -0.32
N ASP A 117 -25.13 30.44 0.78
CA ASP A 117 -26.40 31.10 1.10
C ASP A 117 -26.24 32.61 1.30
N ARG A 118 -25.12 33.04 1.89
CA ARG A 118 -24.81 34.46 2.06
C ARG A 118 -24.55 35.14 0.73
N LEU A 119 -23.85 34.48 -0.20
CA LEU A 119 -23.58 34.98 -1.54
C LEU A 119 -24.86 35.06 -2.38
N ASP A 120 -25.74 34.07 -2.30
CA ASP A 120 -27.04 34.06 -3.00
C ASP A 120 -27.95 35.21 -2.51
N ARG A 121 -28.00 35.44 -1.20
CA ARG A 121 -28.73 36.57 -0.60
C ARG A 121 -28.17 37.93 -1.02
N MET A 122 -26.87 38.04 -1.25
CA MET A 122 -26.24 39.28 -1.74
C MET A 122 -26.40 39.47 -3.25
N GLY A 123 -26.47 38.38 -4.03
CA GLY A 123 -26.73 38.40 -5.47
C GLY A 123 -28.19 38.68 -5.86
N GLY A 124 -29.15 38.38 -4.96
CA GLY A 124 -30.58 38.64 -5.17
C GLY A 124 -31.02 40.10 -4.95
N ALA A 125 -30.13 41.00 -4.53
CA ALA A 125 -30.43 42.41 -4.27
C ALA A 125 -29.75 43.34 -5.30
N ALA A 126 -29.97 43.09 -6.60
CA ALA A 126 -29.71 44.09 -7.64
C ALA A 126 -31.00 44.89 -7.91
N PRO A 127 -31.06 46.20 -7.62
CA PRO A 127 -32.19 47.03 -8.02
C PRO A 127 -32.21 47.23 -9.54
N ARG A 128 -33.44 47.37 -10.05
CA ARG A 128 -33.83 47.65 -11.45
C ARG A 128 -33.14 48.84 -12.08
#